data_AF-A0A8S3FWZ9-F1
#
_entry.id   AF-A0A8S3FWZ9-F1
#
_cell.length_a   1.000
_cell.length_b   1.000
_cell.length_c   1.000
_cell.angle_alpha   90.00
_cell.angle_beta   90.00
_cell.angle_gamma   90.00
#
_symmetry.space_group_name_H-M   'P 1'
#
loop_
_entity.id
_entity.type
_entity.pdbx_description
1 polymer ?
#
loop_
_entity_poly.entity_id
_entity_poly.type
_entity_poly.pdbx_seq_one_letter_code
_entity_poly.pdbx_strand_id
1 'polypeptide(L)'
;VDVSNRRVLFDADEIKAIKKFTDPGFQILGFKNLSCLLPHHYVKPGHFIYPDEKYIEGSSCLFNALLKKCLEKNMFILCQFTARRNTPPRLVALIPQAEEINKKDPNDRLASNGFHVYYLPYADDMRTLPKNDSPRLPDDKVDLFKNVIRNLKFKYRPERFENPALQTLWRNIEATALNKDQPEEFTDLTIPNIENQNQKVAEYVDEIKQTIFPPDYVMGVTKRTAAKRK
;
A
#
# COMPACT_ATOMS: atom_id res chain seq x y z
N VAL A 1 11.88 12.47 -31.20
CA VAL A 1 10.63 12.84 -30.51
C VAL A 1 10.07 14.06 -31.23
N ASP A 2 8.81 13.99 -31.68
CA ASP A 2 8.20 15.12 -32.38
C ASP A 2 7.39 15.95 -31.36
N VAL A 3 7.70 17.24 -31.25
CA VAL A 3 7.05 18.19 -30.32
C VAL A 3 6.66 19.43 -31.12
N SER A 4 5.37 19.76 -31.16
CA SER A 4 4.82 20.94 -31.86
C SER A 4 5.35 21.11 -33.29
N ASN A 5 5.22 20.07 -34.12
CA ASN A 5 5.69 20.01 -35.51
C ASN A 5 7.21 20.19 -35.70
N ARG A 6 8.02 19.99 -34.65
CA ARG A 6 9.48 19.95 -34.75
C ARG A 6 9.99 18.58 -34.33
N ARG A 7 10.88 18.00 -35.14
CA ARG A 7 11.55 16.74 -34.85
C ARG A 7 12.81 17.00 -34.03
N VAL A 8 12.83 16.47 -32.81
CA VAL A 8 14.01 16.46 -31.94
C VAL A 8 14.68 15.09 -32.05
N LEU A 9 15.92 15.07 -32.52
CA LEU A 9 16.74 13.87 -32.67
C LEU A 9 17.60 13.70 -31.42
N PHE A 10 17.69 12.47 -30.92
CA PHE A 10 18.59 12.11 -29.82
C PHE A 10 19.29 10.80 -30.17
N ASP A 11 20.57 10.72 -29.84
CA ASP A 11 21.30 9.48 -29.88
C ASP A 11 20.99 8.61 -28.66
N ALA A 12 21.26 7.31 -28.76
CA ALA A 12 20.99 6.37 -27.67
C ALA A 12 21.78 6.73 -26.39
N ASP A 13 22.98 7.28 -26.55
CA ASP A 13 23.84 7.68 -25.45
C ASP A 13 23.42 9.03 -24.83
N GLU A 14 22.87 9.94 -25.63
CA GLU A 14 22.24 11.17 -25.11
C GLU A 14 21.02 10.82 -24.24
N ILE A 15 20.18 9.88 -24.68
CA ILE A 15 19.03 9.40 -23.89
C ILE A 15 19.48 8.78 -22.55
N LYS A 16 20.59 8.04 -22.54
CA LYS A 16 21.17 7.48 -21.30
C LYS A 16 21.73 8.59 -20.42
N ALA A 17 22.45 9.55 -20.99
CA ALA A 17 23.06 10.66 -20.28
C ALA A 17 22.00 11.54 -19.60
N ILE A 18 20.87 11.82 -20.27
CA ILE A 18 19.74 12.59 -19.71
C ILE A 18 19.18 11.92 -18.45
N LYS A 19 19.23 10.58 -18.36
CA LYS A 19 18.72 9.83 -17.20
C LYS A 19 19.77 9.61 -16.10
N LYS A 20 21.02 10.03 -16.30
CA LYS A 20 22.10 9.85 -15.33
C LYS A 20 22.19 11.07 -14.41
N PHE A 21 21.81 10.89 -13.15
CA PHE A 21 21.86 11.93 -12.12
C PHE A 21 22.88 11.60 -11.04
N THR A 22 22.71 10.44 -10.41
CA THR A 22 23.51 9.97 -9.28
C THR A 22 23.91 8.51 -9.51
N ASP A 23 24.97 8.06 -8.84
CA ASP A 23 25.36 6.66 -8.86
C ASP A 23 24.38 5.80 -8.04
N PRO A 24 24.29 4.49 -8.31
CA PRO A 24 23.39 3.59 -7.60
C PRO A 24 23.69 3.54 -6.10
N GLY A 25 22.65 3.56 -5.28
CA GLY A 25 22.76 3.48 -3.84
C GLY A 25 21.77 4.37 -3.09
N PHE A 26 21.99 4.45 -1.78
CA PHE A 26 21.26 5.33 -0.88
C PHE A 26 22.18 6.46 -0.43
N GLN A 27 21.76 7.69 -0.68
CA GLN A 27 22.39 8.87 -0.13
C GLN A 27 21.51 9.44 0.98
N ILE A 28 22.01 9.44 2.21
CA ILE A 28 21.29 9.98 3.37
C ILE A 28 21.20 11.50 3.23
N LEU A 29 19.98 12.02 3.28
CA LEU A 29 19.69 13.46 3.27
C LEU A 29 19.45 13.99 4.70
N GLY A 30 18.93 13.14 5.59
CA GLY A 30 18.70 13.50 6.98
C GLY A 30 17.75 12.55 7.70
N PHE A 31 17.21 12.99 8.84
CA PHE A 31 16.27 12.23 9.67
C PHE A 31 15.00 13.06 9.89
N LYS A 32 13.85 12.40 9.90
CA LYS A 32 12.55 13.06 10.11
C LYS A 32 11.62 12.18 10.95
N ASN A 33 10.71 12.79 11.70
CA ASN A 33 9.76 12.06 12.53
C ASN A 33 8.83 11.17 11.70
N LEU A 34 8.54 9.97 12.20
CA LEU A 34 7.62 9.03 11.56
C LEU A 34 6.20 9.60 11.40
N SER A 35 5.78 10.52 12.27
CA SER A 35 4.51 11.24 12.17
C SER A 35 4.34 12.07 10.90
N CYS A 36 5.43 12.42 10.22
CA CYS A 36 5.38 13.14 8.95
C CYS A 36 5.08 12.22 7.74
N LEU A 37 5.13 10.90 7.91
CA LEU A 37 4.76 9.95 6.87
C LEU A 37 3.24 9.70 6.94
N LEU A 38 2.56 10.06 5.86
CA LEU A 38 1.13 9.85 5.75
C LEU A 38 0.87 8.54 4.99
N PRO A 39 0.00 7.64 5.51
CA PRO A 39 -0.25 6.35 4.86
C PRO A 39 -0.73 6.45 3.41
N HIS A 40 -1.45 7.53 3.07
CA HIS A 40 -1.98 7.78 1.73
C HIS A 40 -0.95 8.33 0.73
N HIS A 41 0.30 8.57 1.14
CA HIS A 41 1.40 8.90 0.24
C HIS A 41 2.04 7.67 -0.41
N TYR A 42 1.34 6.53 -0.42
CA TYR A 42 1.84 5.31 -1.01
C TYR A 42 1.93 5.46 -2.54
N VAL A 43 3.14 5.24 -3.08
CA VAL A 43 3.39 5.31 -4.54
C VAL A 43 3.46 3.91 -5.15
N LYS A 44 4.27 3.03 -4.56
CA LYS A 44 4.55 1.69 -5.08
C LYS A 44 5.12 0.78 -3.98
N PRO A 45 5.18 -0.55 -4.21
CA PRO A 45 5.73 -1.47 -3.24
C PRO A 45 7.15 -1.10 -2.81
N GLY A 46 7.38 -1.16 -1.51
CA GLY A 46 8.68 -0.89 -0.89
C GLY A 46 9.67 -2.03 -1.08
N HIS A 47 10.87 -1.83 -0.55
CA HIS A 47 11.89 -2.87 -0.41
C HIS A 47 12.21 -3.02 1.07
N PHE A 48 12.90 -4.10 1.44
CA PHE A 48 13.46 -4.25 2.77
C PHE A 48 14.99 -4.26 2.67
N ILE A 49 15.66 -3.46 3.49
CA ILE A 49 17.13 -3.41 3.52
C ILE A 49 17.67 -4.05 4.78
N TYR A 50 18.77 -4.78 4.58
CA TYR A 50 19.52 -5.48 5.62
C TYR A 50 21.03 -5.32 5.32
N PRO A 51 21.91 -5.21 6.33
CA PRO A 51 23.33 -5.00 6.10
C PRO A 51 24.00 -6.22 5.46
N ASP A 52 25.00 -5.96 4.60
CA ASP A 52 25.86 -6.99 4.01
C ASP A 52 27.30 -6.81 4.48
N GLU A 53 27.66 -7.53 5.55
CA GLU A 53 29.00 -7.51 6.15
C GLU A 53 30.09 -8.06 5.21
N LYS A 54 29.72 -8.88 4.23
CA LYS A 54 30.69 -9.50 3.31
C LYS A 54 31.26 -8.48 2.35
N TYR A 55 30.51 -7.42 2.05
CA TYR A 55 30.94 -6.39 1.12
C TYR A 55 31.73 -5.26 1.79
N ILE A 56 31.26 -4.79 2.95
CA ILE A 56 31.92 -3.75 3.75
C ILE A 56 31.87 -4.15 5.22
N GLU A 57 33.03 -4.44 5.80
CA GLU A 57 33.19 -4.74 7.22
C GLU A 57 32.82 -3.54 8.09
N GLY A 58 32.13 -3.78 9.20
CA GLY A 58 31.57 -2.77 10.11
C GLY A 58 30.15 -2.31 9.76
N SER A 59 29.61 -2.72 8.61
CA SER A 59 28.28 -2.30 8.14
C SER A 59 27.16 -2.69 9.11
N SER A 60 27.19 -3.92 9.63
CA SER A 60 26.18 -4.44 10.56
C SER A 60 26.18 -3.67 11.87
N CYS A 61 27.37 -3.29 12.37
CA CYS A 61 27.51 -2.49 13.59
C CYS A 61 26.84 -1.11 13.41
N LEU A 62 27.19 -0.39 12.34
CA LEU A 62 26.61 0.92 12.04
C LEU A 62 25.10 0.83 11.77
N PHE A 63 24.68 -0.16 10.98
CA PHE A 63 23.27 -0.38 10.64
C PHE A 63 22.43 -0.63 11.89
N ASN A 64 22.89 -1.49 12.81
CA ASN A 64 22.18 -1.77 14.06
C ASN A 64 22.15 -0.55 14.99
N ALA A 65 23.22 0.24 15.04
CA ALA A 65 23.24 1.50 15.80
C ALA A 65 22.21 2.50 15.25
N LEU A 66 22.15 2.66 13.92
CA LEU A 66 21.15 3.51 13.25
C LEU A 66 19.73 3.01 13.51
N LEU A 67 19.48 1.71 13.36
CA LEU A 67 18.17 1.10 13.58
C LEU A 67 17.69 1.36 15.00
N LYS A 68 18.53 1.06 16.00
CA LYS A 68 18.21 1.28 17.41
C LYS A 68 17.88 2.75 17.70
N LYS A 69 18.69 3.69 17.20
CA LYS A 69 18.45 5.13 17.42
C LYS A 69 17.23 5.67 16.69
N CYS A 70 16.92 5.15 15.50
CA CYS A 70 15.71 5.52 14.77
C CYS A 70 14.45 5.02 15.48
N LEU A 71 14.48 3.79 16.03
CA LEU A 71 13.40 3.25 16.85
C LEU A 71 13.20 4.06 18.14
N GLU A 72 14.28 4.31 18.91
CA GLU A 72 14.24 5.08 20.16
C GLU A 72 13.65 6.49 19.97
N LYS A 73 13.97 7.15 18.85
CA LYS A 73 13.54 8.52 18.57
C LYS A 73 12.28 8.63 17.71
N ASN A 74 11.69 7.50 17.30
CA ASN A 74 10.53 7.47 16.40
C ASN A 74 10.75 8.25 15.08
N MET A 75 11.91 8.05 14.45
CA MET A 75 12.33 8.74 13.22
C MET A 75 12.59 7.75 12.08
N PHE A 76 12.45 8.22 10.85
CA PHE A 76 12.92 7.54 9.65
C PHE A 76 14.11 8.28 9.04
N ILE A 77 14.90 7.58 8.24
CA ILE A 77 16.01 8.18 7.49
C ILE A 77 15.49 8.62 6.13
N LEU A 78 15.60 9.91 5.81
CA LEU A 78 15.28 10.43 4.49
C LEU A 78 16.49 10.21 3.57
N CYS A 79 16.28 9.50 2.46
CA CYS A 79 17.32 9.18 1.51
C CYS A 79 16.93 9.55 0.08
N GLN A 80 17.93 9.89 -0.72
CA GLN A 80 17.86 9.82 -2.16
C GLN A 80 18.29 8.41 -2.59
N PHE A 81 17.41 7.70 -3.27
CA PHE A 81 17.64 6.33 -3.72
C PHE A 81 17.74 6.25 -5.24
N THR A 82 18.84 5.66 -5.72
CA THR A 82 19.05 5.36 -7.14
C THR A 82 19.24 3.86 -7.28
N ALA A 83 18.27 3.19 -7.93
CA ALA A 83 18.27 1.72 -7.98
C ALA A 83 19.36 1.14 -8.90
N ARG A 84 19.63 1.81 -10.03
CA ARG A 84 20.63 1.37 -11.02
C ARG A 84 21.15 2.55 -11.83
N ARG A 85 22.26 2.35 -12.57
CA ARG A 85 22.82 3.39 -13.43
C ARG A 85 21.80 3.85 -14.47
N ASN A 86 21.84 5.14 -14.81
CA ASN A 86 20.93 5.78 -15.78
C ASN A 86 19.44 5.67 -15.38
N THR A 87 19.15 5.69 -14.08
CA THR A 87 17.78 5.86 -13.59
C THR A 87 17.66 7.14 -12.76
N PRO A 88 16.56 7.91 -12.91
CA PRO A 88 16.32 9.06 -12.08
C PRO A 88 16.21 8.67 -10.60
N PRO A 89 16.78 9.46 -9.68
CA PRO A 89 16.70 9.22 -8.26
C PRO A 89 15.26 9.39 -7.76
N ARG A 90 14.93 8.69 -6.68
CA ARG A 90 13.66 8.85 -5.95
C ARG A 90 13.93 9.20 -4.50
N LEU A 91 13.08 10.04 -3.92
CA LEU A 91 13.07 10.24 -2.47
C LEU A 91 12.42 9.02 -1.80
N VAL A 92 13.09 8.49 -0.78
CA VAL A 92 12.60 7.36 0.01
C VAL A 92 12.77 7.64 1.49
N ALA A 93 11.87 7.08 2.29
CA ALA A 93 11.98 7.02 3.74
C ALA A 93 12.40 5.60 4.13
N LEU A 94 13.51 5.47 4.86
CA LEU A 94 13.91 4.23 5.50
C LEU A 94 13.25 4.15 6.87
N ILE A 95 12.13 3.42 6.93
CA ILE A 95 11.32 3.26 8.14
C ILE A 95 11.94 2.13 8.98
N PRO A 96 12.36 2.39 10.23
CA PRO A 96 12.95 1.36 11.08
C PRO A 96 11.90 0.30 11.47
N GLN A 97 12.27 -0.97 11.39
CA GLN A 97 11.47 -2.10 11.85
C GLN A 97 12.25 -2.90 12.91
N ALA A 98 11.63 -3.12 14.07
CA ALA A 98 12.13 -4.02 15.10
C ALA A 98 11.83 -5.48 14.75
N GLU A 99 12.63 -6.41 15.27
CA GLU A 99 12.33 -7.84 15.15
C GLU A 99 11.08 -8.19 15.97
N GLU A 100 10.15 -8.92 15.37
CA GLU A 100 8.99 -9.48 16.06
C GLU A 100 9.03 -11.01 15.94
N ILE A 101 9.04 -11.69 17.09
CA ILE A 101 9.06 -13.15 17.18
C ILE A 101 7.67 -13.65 17.58
N ASN A 102 7.23 -14.77 17.01
CA ASN A 102 5.98 -15.39 17.36
C ASN A 102 6.03 -15.89 18.82
N LYS A 103 5.10 -15.44 19.66
CA LYS A 103 5.01 -15.90 21.06
C LYS A 103 4.76 -17.41 21.19
N LYS A 104 4.21 -18.05 20.14
CA LYS A 104 3.89 -19.48 20.14
C LYS A 104 4.99 -20.37 19.59
N ASP A 105 5.83 -19.83 18.70
CA ASP A 105 6.96 -20.55 18.11
C ASP A 105 8.17 -19.61 18.04
N PRO A 106 9.19 -19.79 18.91
CA PRO A 106 10.38 -18.94 18.91
C PRO A 106 11.18 -18.96 17.60
N ASN A 107 10.99 -19.98 16.75
CA ASN A 107 11.66 -20.07 15.46
C ASN A 107 10.90 -19.33 14.34
N ASP A 108 9.66 -18.94 14.59
CA ASP A 108 8.82 -18.21 13.63
C ASP A 108 9.00 -16.69 13.83
N ARG A 109 9.71 -16.06 12.89
CA ARG A 109 9.91 -14.61 12.87
C ARG A 109 8.75 -13.95 12.11
N LEU A 110 7.93 -13.18 12.83
CA LEU A 110 6.85 -12.38 12.22
C LEU A 110 7.40 -11.19 11.44
N ALA A 111 8.46 -10.56 11.94
CA ALA A 111 9.09 -9.42 11.29
C ALA A 111 10.60 -9.45 11.54
N SER A 112 11.40 -9.24 10.49
CA SER A 112 12.85 -9.12 10.60
C SER A 112 13.25 -7.70 11.03
N ASN A 113 14.36 -7.56 11.76
CA ASN A 113 14.95 -6.25 12.04
C ASN A 113 15.56 -5.64 10.78
N GLY A 114 15.33 -4.35 10.53
CA GLY A 114 15.87 -3.68 9.35
C GLY A 114 15.16 -2.37 9.03
N PHE A 115 15.24 -1.93 7.78
CA PHE A 115 14.46 -0.78 7.33
C PHE A 115 13.58 -1.11 6.12
N HIS A 116 12.35 -0.63 6.16
CA HIS A 116 11.48 -0.59 4.98
C HIS A 116 11.78 0.64 4.15
N VAL A 117 12.01 0.43 2.86
CA VAL A 117 12.16 1.50 1.86
C VAL A 117 10.77 1.92 1.41
N TYR A 118 10.29 3.04 1.94
CA TYR A 118 9.02 3.64 1.56
C TYR A 118 9.23 4.76 0.54
N TYR A 119 8.68 4.60 -0.67
CA TYR A 119 8.83 5.59 -1.74
C TYR A 119 7.96 6.81 -1.47
N LEU A 120 8.56 7.98 -1.47
CA LEU A 120 7.86 9.25 -1.29
C LEU A 120 7.39 9.78 -2.65
N PRO A 121 6.14 10.30 -2.74
CA PRO A 121 5.64 10.91 -3.95
C PRO A 121 6.37 12.23 -4.23
N TYR A 122 6.64 12.50 -5.50
CA TYR A 122 6.93 13.86 -5.96
C TYR A 122 5.62 14.63 -6.16
N ALA A 123 5.73 15.94 -6.41
CA ALA A 123 4.58 16.79 -6.69
C ALA A 123 3.73 16.24 -7.86
N ASP A 124 4.38 15.68 -8.89
CA ASP A 124 3.72 15.10 -10.06
C ASP A 124 2.89 13.83 -9.75
N ASP A 125 3.24 13.13 -8.67
CA ASP A 125 2.52 11.92 -8.22
C ASP A 125 1.24 12.29 -7.45
N MET A 126 1.12 13.54 -6.95
CA MET A 126 -0.04 14.00 -6.17
C MET A 126 -1.16 14.51 -7.08
N ARG A 127 -2.39 14.06 -6.84
CA ARG A 127 -3.59 14.47 -7.59
C ARG A 127 -4.49 15.36 -6.74
N THR A 128 -4.84 16.53 -7.26
CA THR A 128 -5.80 17.44 -6.62
C THR A 128 -7.21 16.90 -6.78
N LEU A 129 -7.90 16.66 -5.66
CA LEU A 129 -9.30 16.27 -5.63
C LEU A 129 -10.19 17.53 -5.55
N PRO A 130 -11.38 17.53 -6.19
CA PRO A 130 -12.36 18.59 -5.97
C PRO A 130 -12.74 18.62 -4.49
N LYS A 131 -12.89 19.82 -3.92
CA LYS A 131 -13.38 19.96 -2.54
C LYS A 131 -14.77 19.36 -2.45
N ASN A 132 -14.97 18.49 -1.48
CA ASN A 132 -16.27 17.92 -1.17
C ASN A 132 -16.70 18.49 0.18
N ASP A 133 -17.56 19.51 0.14
CA ASP A 133 -18.10 20.16 1.34
C ASP A 133 -19.25 19.32 1.92
N SER A 134 -18.95 18.05 2.21
CA SER A 134 -19.92 17.16 2.83
C SER A 134 -20.14 17.58 4.29
N PRO A 135 -21.39 17.82 4.72
CA PRO A 135 -21.66 18.17 6.11
C PRO A 135 -21.25 17.00 7.01
N ARG A 136 -20.66 17.33 8.17
CA ARG A 136 -20.36 16.34 9.20
C ARG A 136 -21.68 15.78 9.74
N LEU A 137 -21.79 14.45 9.84
CA LEU A 137 -22.94 13.81 10.45
C LEU A 137 -23.00 14.11 11.97
N PRO A 138 -24.21 14.24 12.56
CA PRO A 138 -24.38 14.30 14.01
C PRO A 138 -23.76 13.09 14.72
N ASP A 139 -23.26 13.28 15.94
CA ASP A 139 -22.53 12.25 16.67
C ASP A 139 -23.38 11.00 16.94
N ASP A 140 -24.69 11.14 17.17
CA ASP A 140 -25.63 10.02 17.34
C ASP A 140 -25.61 9.07 16.12
N LYS A 141 -25.59 9.64 14.91
CA LYS A 141 -25.54 8.84 13.67
C LYS A 141 -24.15 8.22 13.47
N VAL A 142 -23.09 8.89 13.91
CA VAL A 142 -21.73 8.36 13.87
C VAL A 142 -21.61 7.14 14.80
N ASP A 143 -22.24 7.17 15.98
CA ASP A 143 -22.23 6.06 16.93
C ASP A 143 -22.95 4.83 16.38
N LEU A 144 -24.03 5.02 15.60
CA LEU A 144 -24.69 3.94 14.88
C LEU A 144 -23.74 3.21 13.91
N PHE A 145 -22.94 3.95 13.13
CA PHE A 145 -21.91 3.36 12.27
C PHE A 145 -20.78 2.70 13.06
N LYS A 146 -20.40 3.23 14.23
CA LYS A 146 -19.41 2.58 15.10
C LYS A 146 -19.88 1.19 15.55
N ASN A 147 -21.18 1.02 15.83
CA ASN A 147 -21.74 -0.28 16.19
C ASN A 147 -21.66 -1.28 15.02
N VAL A 148 -21.98 -0.84 13.80
CA VAL A 148 -21.79 -1.67 12.58
C VAL A 148 -20.32 -2.10 12.42
N ILE A 149 -19.37 -1.16 12.54
CA ILE A 149 -17.94 -1.46 12.41
C ILE A 149 -17.47 -2.44 13.49
N ARG A 150 -17.96 -2.32 14.73
CA ARG A 150 -17.63 -3.24 15.83
C ARG A 150 -18.10 -4.67 15.53
N ASN A 151 -19.32 -4.86 15.01
CA ASN A 151 -19.86 -6.18 14.71
C ASN A 151 -19.20 -6.84 13.49
N LEU A 152 -18.73 -6.04 12.54
CA LEU A 152 -18.01 -6.52 11.35
C LEU A 152 -16.49 -6.62 11.57
N LYS A 153 -15.98 -6.26 12.75
CA LYS A 153 -14.56 -6.29 13.05
C LYS A 153 -14.03 -7.72 13.04
N PHE A 154 -12.98 -7.96 12.27
CA PHE A 154 -12.23 -9.21 12.29
C PHE A 154 -10.73 -8.95 12.31
N LYS A 155 -9.95 -9.97 12.69
CA LYS A 155 -8.49 -9.91 12.68
C LYS A 155 -7.98 -10.14 11.25
N TYR A 156 -7.56 -9.06 10.59
CA TYR A 156 -6.95 -9.12 9.27
C TYR A 156 -5.57 -9.80 9.33
N ARG A 157 -5.31 -10.66 8.35
CA ARG A 157 -4.02 -11.30 8.09
C ARG A 157 -3.86 -11.41 6.57
N PRO A 158 -2.77 -10.89 5.99
CA PRO A 158 -2.59 -10.91 4.55
C PRO A 158 -2.48 -12.34 3.98
N GLU A 159 -1.98 -13.30 4.77
CA GLU A 159 -1.80 -14.70 4.32
C GLU A 159 -3.12 -15.47 4.17
N ARG A 160 -4.23 -14.93 4.68
CA ARG A 160 -5.54 -15.60 4.61
C ARG A 160 -6.24 -15.43 3.26
N PHE A 161 -5.75 -14.54 2.41
CA PHE A 161 -6.37 -14.22 1.14
C PHE A 161 -5.45 -14.65 0.01
N GLU A 162 -5.86 -15.68 -0.72
CA GLU A 162 -5.17 -16.13 -1.91
C GLU A 162 -5.66 -15.35 -3.13
N ASN A 163 -4.84 -15.30 -4.18
CA ASN A 163 -5.24 -14.66 -5.44
C ASN A 163 -6.13 -15.64 -6.25
N PRO A 164 -7.42 -15.35 -6.45
CA PRO A 164 -8.33 -16.27 -7.11
C PRO A 164 -7.92 -16.58 -8.55
N ALA A 165 -7.42 -15.58 -9.28
CA ALA A 165 -6.99 -15.76 -10.67
C ALA A 165 -5.77 -16.71 -10.77
N LEU A 166 -4.84 -16.63 -9.81
CA LEU A 166 -3.72 -17.58 -9.76
C LEU A 166 -4.20 -18.98 -9.36
N GLN A 167 -5.13 -19.09 -8.41
CA GLN A 167 -5.70 -20.38 -8.02
C GLN A 167 -6.39 -21.06 -9.20
N THR A 168 -7.27 -20.34 -9.92
CA THR A 168 -7.90 -20.85 -11.14
C THR A 168 -6.87 -21.33 -12.17
N LEU A 169 -5.82 -20.54 -12.41
CA LEU A 169 -4.77 -20.89 -13.36
C LEU A 169 -4.07 -22.21 -12.97
N TRP A 170 -3.61 -22.33 -11.72
CA TRP A 170 -2.89 -23.52 -11.27
C TRP A 170 -3.75 -24.76 -11.25
N ARG A 171 -5.03 -24.66 -10.86
CA ARG A 171 -5.98 -25.79 -10.89
C ARG A 171 -6.27 -26.27 -12.30
N ASN A 172 -6.37 -25.35 -13.26
CA ASN A 172 -6.53 -25.72 -14.67
C ASN A 172 -5.29 -26.43 -15.23
N ILE A 173 -4.10 -25.94 -14.89
CA ILE A 173 -2.83 -26.58 -15.30
C ILE A 173 -2.74 -27.98 -14.68
N GLU A 174 -3.05 -28.12 -13.39
CA GLU A 174 -3.06 -29.40 -12.68
C GLU A 174 -4.04 -30.40 -13.31
N ALA A 175 -5.27 -29.96 -13.62
CA ALA A 175 -6.27 -30.79 -14.27
C ALA A 175 -5.81 -31.27 -15.65
N THR A 176 -5.23 -30.36 -16.43
CA THR A 176 -4.69 -30.68 -17.76
C THR A 176 -3.53 -31.67 -17.65
N ALA A 177 -2.60 -31.47 -16.71
CA ALA A 177 -1.44 -32.33 -16.52
C ALA A 177 -1.81 -33.74 -16.03
N LEU A 178 -2.86 -33.85 -15.22
CA LEU A 178 -3.37 -35.11 -14.69
C LEU A 178 -4.46 -35.75 -15.56
N ASN A 179 -4.78 -35.18 -16.73
CA ASN A 179 -5.88 -35.58 -17.60
C ASN A 179 -7.22 -35.72 -16.85
N LYS A 180 -7.51 -34.78 -15.94
CA LYS A 180 -8.82 -34.68 -15.27
C LYS A 180 -9.78 -33.90 -16.17
N ASP A 181 -11.04 -34.32 -16.22
CA ASP A 181 -12.07 -33.66 -17.03
C ASP A 181 -12.42 -32.25 -16.55
N GLN A 182 -12.27 -31.99 -15.25
CA GLN A 182 -12.57 -30.70 -14.64
C GLN A 182 -11.52 -30.32 -13.58
N PRO A 183 -11.23 -29.01 -13.44
CA PRO A 183 -10.39 -28.50 -12.36
C PRO A 183 -11.07 -28.67 -11.00
N GLU A 184 -10.27 -28.78 -9.95
CA GLU A 184 -10.76 -28.78 -8.57
C GLU A 184 -11.41 -27.43 -8.26
N GLU A 185 -12.64 -27.46 -7.75
CA GLU A 185 -13.32 -26.25 -7.29
C GLU A 185 -12.65 -25.69 -6.04
N PHE A 186 -12.51 -24.37 -5.99
CA PHE A 186 -12.02 -23.67 -4.81
C PHE A 186 -12.97 -22.53 -4.45
N THR A 187 -12.95 -22.14 -3.17
CA THR A 187 -13.76 -21.04 -2.67
C THR A 187 -12.97 -19.74 -2.71
N ASP A 188 -13.51 -18.71 -3.37
CA ASP A 188 -12.91 -17.37 -3.38
C ASP A 188 -13.11 -16.68 -2.02
N LEU A 189 -12.02 -16.58 -1.26
CA LEU A 189 -11.99 -15.95 0.06
C LEU A 189 -12.03 -14.41 0.01
N THR A 190 -11.91 -13.80 -1.17
CA THR A 190 -12.00 -12.34 -1.35
C THR A 190 -13.45 -11.85 -1.40
N ILE A 191 -14.40 -12.76 -1.62
CA ILE A 191 -15.83 -12.44 -1.64
C ILE A 191 -16.34 -12.30 -0.19
N PRO A 192 -17.02 -11.19 0.15
CA PRO A 192 -17.63 -11.03 1.47
C PRO A 192 -18.65 -12.14 1.78
N ASN A 193 -18.61 -12.67 3.00
CA ASN A 193 -19.68 -13.57 3.46
C ASN A 193 -20.94 -12.75 3.81
N ILE A 194 -21.76 -12.50 2.79
CA ILE A 194 -22.95 -11.62 2.86
C ILE A 194 -23.94 -12.13 3.91
N GLU A 195 -24.19 -13.42 3.98
CA GLU A 195 -25.18 -14.01 4.91
C GLU A 195 -24.81 -13.73 6.37
N ASN A 196 -23.57 -14.04 6.75
CA ASN A 196 -23.06 -13.82 8.11
C ASN A 196 -22.98 -12.33 8.45
N GLN A 197 -22.56 -11.50 7.48
CA GLN A 197 -22.52 -10.06 7.68
C GLN A 197 -23.92 -9.50 7.92
N ASN A 198 -24.91 -9.85 7.09
CA ASN A 198 -26.29 -9.40 7.22
C ASN A 198 -26.88 -9.79 8.57
N GLN A 199 -26.68 -11.04 9.01
CA GLN A 199 -27.15 -11.49 10.32
C GLN A 199 -26.60 -10.66 11.48
N LYS A 200 -25.34 -10.21 11.39
CA LYS A 200 -24.67 -9.43 12.45
C LYS A 200 -25.07 -7.95 12.51
N VAL A 201 -25.56 -7.39 11.41
CA VAL A 201 -25.81 -5.94 11.30
C VAL A 201 -27.23 -5.58 10.90
N ALA A 202 -28.14 -6.55 10.73
CA ALA A 202 -29.51 -6.34 10.24
C ALA A 202 -30.22 -5.17 10.96
N GLU A 203 -30.25 -5.21 12.30
CA GLU A 203 -30.91 -4.21 13.13
C GLU A 203 -30.35 -2.80 12.88
N TYR A 204 -29.03 -2.65 12.91
CA TYR A 204 -28.36 -1.37 12.69
C TYR A 204 -28.54 -0.85 11.26
N VAL A 205 -28.58 -1.75 10.27
CA VAL A 205 -28.78 -1.38 8.87
C VAL A 205 -30.17 -0.81 8.65
N ASP A 206 -31.20 -1.39 9.27
CA ASP A 206 -32.57 -0.88 9.16
C ASP A 206 -32.74 0.46 9.87
N GLU A 207 -32.10 0.64 11.03
CA GLU A 207 -32.02 1.93 11.71
C GLU A 207 -31.30 3.00 10.88
N ILE A 208 -30.20 2.64 10.22
CA ILE A 208 -29.47 3.52 9.28
C ILE A 208 -30.38 3.93 8.12
N LYS A 209 -31.13 2.99 7.55
CA LYS A 209 -32.06 3.27 6.44
C LYS A 209 -33.09 4.32 6.83
N GLN A 210 -33.70 4.18 8.01
CA GLN A 210 -34.73 5.09 8.49
C GLN A 210 -34.17 6.47 8.88
N THR A 211 -32.94 6.52 9.39
CA THR A 211 -32.38 7.75 9.99
C THR A 211 -31.60 8.62 9.01
N ILE A 212 -31.03 8.03 7.96
CA ILE A 212 -30.12 8.71 7.04
C ILE A 212 -30.74 8.97 5.68
N PHE A 213 -31.47 8.00 5.15
CA PHE A 213 -31.99 8.10 3.80
C PHE A 213 -33.43 8.61 3.80
N PRO A 214 -33.76 9.62 2.98
CA PRO A 214 -35.13 10.01 2.72
C PRO A 214 -35.97 8.81 2.23
N PRO A 215 -37.29 8.77 2.50
CA PRO A 215 -38.16 7.68 2.08
C PRO A 215 -38.28 7.53 0.56
N ASP A 216 -37.98 8.58 -0.21
CA ASP A 216 -37.93 8.59 -1.68
C ASP A 216 -36.52 8.28 -2.23
N TYR A 217 -35.56 7.94 -1.37
CA TYR A 217 -34.20 7.65 -1.77
C TYR A 217 -34.07 6.28 -2.44
N VAL A 218 -33.75 6.28 -3.73
CA VAL A 218 -33.47 5.06 -4.49
C VAL A 218 -31.96 4.75 -4.40
N MET A 219 -31.62 3.70 -3.67
CA MET A 219 -30.24 3.19 -3.58
C MET A 219 -29.70 2.86 -4.98
N GLY A 220 -28.48 3.32 -5.30
CA GLY A 220 -27.80 3.00 -6.57
C GLY A 220 -28.01 4.00 -7.71
N VAL A 221 -28.91 4.97 -7.58
CA VAL A 221 -29.08 6.04 -8.57
C VAL A 221 -28.24 7.25 -8.17
N THR A 222 -27.05 7.37 -8.75
CA THR A 222 -26.26 8.60 -8.60
C THR A 222 -26.86 9.69 -9.49
N LYS A 223 -27.47 10.73 -8.89
CA LYS A 223 -27.73 11.99 -9.60
C LYS A 223 -26.37 12.58 -9.97
N ARG A 224 -25.81 12.21 -11.12
CA ARG A 224 -24.64 12.87 -11.69
C ARG A 224 -25.02 14.32 -11.98
N THR A 225 -24.68 15.22 -11.06
CA THR A 225 -24.60 16.65 -11.40
C THR A 225 -23.50 16.77 -12.46
N ALA A 226 -23.91 17.05 -13.69
CA ALA A 226 -22.99 17.30 -14.79
C ALA A 226 -22.17 18.56 -14.44
N ALA A 227 -21.01 18.38 -13.82
CA ALA A 227 -20.03 19.44 -13.73
C ALA A 227 -19.59 19.76 -15.16
N LYS A 228 -20.05 20.90 -15.69
CA LYS A 228 -19.56 21.46 -16.94
C LYS A 228 -18.04 21.61 -16.81
N ARG A 229 -17.29 20.79 -17.55
CA ARG A 229 -15.85 21.03 -17.80
C ARG A 229 -15.74 22.42 -18.44
N LYS A 230 -15.08 23.34 -17.75
CA LYS A 230 -14.45 24.51 -18.36
C LYS A 230 -13.07 24.11 -18.85
#